data_AF-C3JCI1-F1
#
_entry.id   AF-C3JCI1-F1
#
_cell.length_a   1.000
_cell.length_b   1.000
_cell.length_c   1.000
_cell.angle_alpha   90.00
_cell.angle_beta   90.00
_cell.angle_gamma   90.00
#
_symmetry.space_group_name_H-M   'P 1'
#
loop_
_entity.id
_entity.type
_entity.pdbx_description
1 polymer ?
#
loop_
_entity_poly.entity_id
_entity_poly.type
_entity_poly.pdbx_seq_one_letter_code
_entity_poly.pdbx_strand_id
1 'polypeptide(L)'
;MYAYVRDVNNRIDPLGLDDLYALVARKDGWYPVFEYGKKNPIGEMFLKEGDLWKIGTSKDALKRYTQKYLEGVGVEMKILHTDISRKATLLLERMKIKGYEAWKGFLPPGNKCHH
;
A
#
# COMPACT_ATOMS: atom_id res chain seq x y z
N MET A 1 -20.25 -24.36 -11.96
CA MET A 1 -20.47 -23.90 -10.56
C MET A 1 -19.80 -22.54 -10.42
N TYR A 2 -20.50 -21.45 -10.74
CA TYR A 2 -19.96 -20.10 -10.54
C TYR A 2 -20.21 -19.73 -9.07
N ALA A 3 -19.18 -19.86 -8.24
CA ALA A 3 -19.24 -19.37 -6.87
C ALA A 3 -19.23 -17.84 -6.92
N TYR A 4 -20.43 -17.26 -6.89
CA TYR A 4 -20.63 -15.84 -6.63
C TYR A 4 -20.17 -15.58 -5.20
N VAL A 5 -18.92 -15.13 -5.03
CA VAL A 5 -18.43 -14.66 -3.73
C VAL A 5 -19.23 -13.40 -3.41
N ARG A 6 -20.13 -13.50 -2.42
CA ARG A 6 -20.77 -12.34 -1.82
C ARG A 6 -19.68 -11.51 -1.16
N ASP A 7 -19.28 -10.45 -1.85
CA ASP A 7 -18.43 -9.41 -1.29
C ASP A 7 -19.24 -8.68 -0.21
N VAL A 8 -18.92 -8.92 1.05
CA VAL A 8 -19.60 -8.34 2.22
C VAL A 8 -19.02 -6.96 2.54
N ASN A 9 -18.78 -6.12 1.52
CA ASN A 9 -18.45 -4.70 1.71
C ASN A 9 -19.71 -3.83 1.86
N ASN A 10 -20.73 -4.36 2.54
CA ASN A 10 -21.99 -3.64 2.76
C ASN A 10 -21.97 -2.87 4.09
N ARG A 11 -20.86 -2.20 4.44
CA ARG A 11 -20.99 -0.93 5.18
C ARG A 11 -21.42 0.07 4.13
N ILE A 12 -22.69 0.46 4.18
CA ILE A 12 -23.17 1.65 3.49
C ILE A 12 -22.27 2.78 4.02
N ASP A 13 -21.31 3.20 3.21
CA ASP A 13 -20.41 4.30 3.51
C ASP A 13 -20.88 5.52 2.69
N PRO A 14 -21.88 6.28 3.19
CA PRO A 14 -22.43 7.42 2.46
C PRO A 14 -21.45 8.60 2.38
N LEU A 15 -20.37 8.56 3.17
CA LEU A 15 -19.38 9.64 3.28
C LEU A 15 -18.16 9.45 2.35
N GLY A 16 -17.92 8.25 1.82
CA GLY A 16 -16.76 7.97 0.97
C GLY A 16 -15.43 8.09 1.73
N LEU A 17 -15.36 7.48 2.91
CA LEU A 17 -14.18 7.52 3.77
C LEU A 17 -13.22 6.38 3.38
N ASP A 18 -11.93 6.71 3.35
CA ASP A 18 -10.84 5.80 3.04
C ASP A 18 -9.76 5.90 4.13
N ASP A 19 -9.14 4.76 4.45
CA ASP A 19 -7.95 4.65 5.27
C ASP A 19 -6.69 4.92 4.43
N LEU A 20 -5.71 5.61 5.02
CA LEU A 20 -4.35 5.71 4.50
C LEU A 20 -3.46 4.73 5.27
N TYR A 21 -2.77 3.84 4.55
CA TYR A 21 -1.84 2.88 5.14
C TYR A 21 -0.47 2.93 4.49
N ALA A 22 0.54 2.55 5.27
CA ALA A 22 1.89 2.27 4.82
C ALA A 22 2.22 0.79 5.05
N LEU A 23 2.93 0.18 4.11
CA LEU A 23 3.61 -1.09 4.31
C LEU A 23 5.09 -0.79 4.54
N VAL A 24 5.61 -1.24 5.67
CA VAL A 24 7.00 -1.03 6.07
C VAL A 24 7.73 -2.36 6.14
N ALA A 25 9.03 -2.37 5.88
CA ALA A 25 9.87 -3.54 6.03
C ALA A 25 9.90 -4.01 7.51
N ARG A 26 9.67 -5.31 7.76
CA ARG A 26 9.74 -5.88 9.13
C ARG A 26 11.17 -6.13 9.60
N LYS A 27 12.11 -6.24 8.67
CA LYS A 27 13.51 -6.55 8.92
C LYS A 27 14.36 -6.05 7.78
N ASP A 28 15.65 -5.92 8.04
CA ASP A 28 16.64 -5.66 7.00
C ASP A 28 16.63 -6.80 5.97
N GLY A 29 16.54 -6.45 4.68
CA GLY A 29 16.50 -7.46 3.62
C GLY A 29 16.18 -6.92 2.24
N TRP A 30 16.11 -7.83 1.27
CA TRP A 30 15.75 -7.54 -0.11
C TRP A 30 14.24 -7.67 -0.31
N TYR A 31 13.63 -6.63 -0.88
CA TYR A 31 12.20 -6.55 -1.12
C TYR A 31 11.91 -6.37 -2.61
N PRO A 32 10.83 -6.99 -3.12
CA PRO A 32 10.50 -6.90 -4.54
C PRO A 32 10.10 -5.47 -4.93
N VAL A 33 10.62 -5.03 -6.08
CA VAL A 33 10.29 -3.77 -6.73
C VAL A 33 9.26 -4.01 -7.83
N PHE A 34 8.18 -3.25 -7.82
CA PHE A 34 7.09 -3.36 -8.78
C PHE A 34 6.97 -2.11 -9.65
N GLU A 35 6.74 -2.31 -10.94
CA GLU A 35 6.56 -1.23 -11.93
C GLU A 35 5.20 -1.37 -12.62
N TYR A 36 4.62 -0.24 -13.04
CA TYR A 36 3.38 -0.23 -13.83
C TYR A 36 3.55 -1.01 -15.14
N GLY A 37 2.50 -1.72 -15.55
CA GLY A 37 2.52 -2.55 -16.76
C GLY A 37 3.17 -3.93 -16.60
N LYS A 38 3.88 -4.20 -15.51
CA LYS A 38 4.51 -5.51 -15.25
C LYS A 38 3.80 -6.29 -14.14
N LYS A 39 3.57 -7.58 -14.41
CA LYS A 39 2.97 -8.53 -13.45
C LYS A 39 3.98 -9.02 -12.43
N ASN A 40 5.20 -9.31 -12.88
CA ASN A 40 6.30 -9.77 -12.06
C ASN A 40 7.10 -8.57 -11.51
N PRO A 41 7.77 -8.72 -10.36
CA PRO A 41 8.72 -7.72 -9.88
C PRO A 41 9.85 -7.53 -10.89
N ILE A 42 10.34 -6.30 -11.01
CA ILE A 42 11.40 -5.92 -11.95
C ILE A 42 12.81 -6.08 -11.35
N GLY A 43 12.88 -6.27 -10.04
CA GLY A 43 14.11 -6.40 -9.29
C GLY A 43 13.82 -6.40 -7.80
N GLU A 44 14.89 -6.25 -7.02
CA GLU A 44 14.83 -6.20 -5.57
C GLU A 44 15.56 -4.96 -5.07
N MET A 45 15.10 -4.41 -3.95
CA MET A 45 15.70 -3.27 -3.28
C MET A 45 15.95 -3.62 -1.82
N PHE A 46 17.15 -3.31 -1.34
CA PHE A 46 17.47 -3.48 0.07
C PHE A 46 16.76 -2.40 0.89
N LEU A 47 15.92 -2.83 1.83
CA LEU A 47 15.25 -1.97 2.80
C LEU A 47 15.68 -2.34 4.21
N LYS A 48 15.84 -1.34 5.06
CA LYS A 48 16.04 -1.55 6.49
C LYS A 48 14.71 -1.75 7.21
N GLU A 49 14.75 -2.36 8.38
CA GLU A 49 13.60 -2.44 9.26
C GLU A 49 12.97 -1.05 9.47
N GLY A 50 11.66 -0.95 9.23
CA GLY A 50 10.90 0.28 9.31
C GLY A 50 10.90 1.14 8.05
N ASP A 51 11.71 0.83 7.03
CA ASP A 51 11.69 1.56 5.76
C ASP A 51 10.37 1.38 5.02
N LEU A 52 9.95 2.42 4.30
CA LEU A 52 8.71 2.44 3.54
C LEU A 52 8.84 1.56 2.28
N TRP A 53 8.07 0.48 2.22
CA TRP A 53 7.95 -0.34 1.03
C TRP A 53 6.82 0.15 0.13
N LYS A 54 5.66 0.45 0.69
CA LYS A 54 4.47 0.90 -0.06
C LYS A 54 3.65 1.90 0.72
N ILE A 55 3.01 2.84 0.04
CA ILE A 55 1.89 3.59 0.59
C ILE A 55 0.66 3.43 -0.29
N GLY A 56 -0.52 3.37 0.31
CA GLY A 56 -1.77 3.25 -0.42
C GLY A 56 -2.99 3.65 0.39
N THR A 57 -4.11 3.79 -0.31
CA THR A 57 -5.43 3.99 0.30
C THR A 57 -6.31 2.74 0.14
N SER A 58 -7.23 2.53 1.08
CA SER A 58 -8.23 1.46 1.03
C SER A 58 -9.43 1.85 1.87
N LYS A 59 -10.63 1.35 1.54
CA LYS A 59 -11.81 1.54 2.40
C LYS A 59 -11.65 0.88 3.77
N ASP A 60 -11.03 -0.31 3.76
CA ASP A 60 -10.62 -1.04 4.96
C ASP A 60 -9.15 -1.43 4.75
N ALA A 61 -8.21 -0.78 5.44
CA ALA A 61 -6.79 -1.11 5.29
C ALA A 61 -6.50 -2.57 5.70
N LEU A 62 -7.03 -3.00 6.85
CA LEU A 62 -6.76 -4.32 7.44
C LEU A 62 -7.23 -5.50 6.56
N LYS A 63 -8.24 -5.29 5.71
CA LYS A 63 -8.76 -6.33 4.80
C LYS A 63 -8.10 -6.30 3.43
N ARG A 64 -7.30 -5.27 3.12
CA ARG A 64 -6.70 -5.06 1.79
C ARG A 64 -5.72 -6.17 1.42
N TYR A 65 -4.94 -6.63 2.38
CA TYR A 65 -3.94 -7.68 2.22
C TYR A 65 -4.15 -8.76 3.29
N THR A 66 -4.01 -10.02 2.89
CA THR A 66 -4.00 -11.12 3.86
C THR A 66 -2.69 -11.13 4.63
N GLN A 67 -2.72 -11.58 5.89
CA GLN A 67 -1.51 -11.69 6.70
C GLN A 67 -0.44 -12.57 6.03
N LYS A 68 -0.86 -13.68 5.40
CA LYS A 68 0.04 -14.55 4.62
C LYS A 68 0.79 -13.81 3.50
N TYR A 69 0.13 -12.86 2.84
CA TYR A 69 0.77 -12.04 1.81
C TYR A 69 1.81 -11.10 2.42
N LEU A 70 1.44 -10.40 3.50
CA LEU A 70 2.35 -9.47 4.21
C LEU A 70 3.59 -10.20 4.73
N GLU A 71 3.40 -11.37 5.33
CA GLU A 71 4.49 -12.23 5.82
C GLU A 71 5.33 -12.79 4.68
N GLY A 72 4.72 -13.19 3.56
CA GLY A 72 5.44 -13.68 2.38
C GLY A 72 6.34 -12.63 1.74
N VAL A 73 5.97 -11.35 1.80
CA VAL A 73 6.81 -10.23 1.34
C VAL A 73 7.77 -9.75 2.45
N GLY A 74 7.45 -10.00 3.73
CA GLY A 74 8.23 -9.53 4.88
C GLY A 74 7.88 -8.10 5.33
N VAL A 75 6.68 -7.62 5.03
CA VAL A 75 6.24 -6.25 5.37
C VAL A 75 5.17 -6.24 6.46
N GLU A 76 5.07 -5.13 7.18
CA GLU A 76 4.06 -4.86 8.18
C GLU A 76 3.13 -3.74 7.69
N MET A 77 1.83 -3.90 7.93
CA MET A 77 0.86 -2.85 7.68
C MET A 77 0.77 -1.89 8.86
N LYS A 78 1.00 -0.61 8.59
CA LYS A 78 0.80 0.50 9.52
C LYS A 78 -0.29 1.42 9.01
N ILE A 79 -1.36 1.56 9.79
CA ILE A 79 -2.44 2.49 9.50
C ILE A 79 -1.97 3.89 9.92
N LEU A 80 -1.96 4.83 8.97
CA LEU A 80 -1.55 6.21 9.23
C LEU A 80 -2.74 7.08 9.61
N HIS A 81 -3.86 6.90 8.90
CA HIS A 81 -5.10 7.60 9.17
C HIS A 81 -6.30 6.71 8.82
N THR A 82 -7.36 6.80 9.60
CA THR A 82 -8.63 6.11 9.37
C THR A 82 -9.75 7.11 9.14
N ASP A 83 -10.80 6.67 8.44
CA ASP A 83 -12.06 7.39 8.29
C ASP A 83 -11.89 8.84 7.75
N ILE A 84 -10.94 9.05 6.83
CA ILE A 84 -10.71 10.35 6.18
C ILE A 84 -11.41 10.40 4.83
N SER A 85 -11.92 11.58 4.43
CA SER A 85 -12.51 11.78 3.10
C SER A 85 -11.56 11.35 1.98
N ARG A 86 -12.08 10.61 0.99
CA ARG A 86 -11.30 10.12 -0.16
C ARG A 86 -10.43 11.19 -0.83
N LYS A 87 -10.92 12.42 -0.98
CA LYS A 87 -10.14 13.52 -1.56
C LYS A 87 -8.89 13.84 -0.74
N ALA A 88 -9.02 13.91 0.57
CA ALA A 88 -7.90 14.16 1.47
C ALA A 88 -6.96 12.95 1.52
N THR A 89 -7.47 11.72 1.55
CA THR A 89 -6.64 10.50 1.57
C THR A 89 -5.78 10.40 0.30
N LEU A 90 -6.37 10.65 -0.88
CA LEU A 90 -5.63 10.69 -2.15
C LEU A 90 -4.61 11.84 -2.21
N LEU A 91 -4.94 13.01 -1.64
CA LEU A 91 -3.99 14.12 -1.55
C LEU A 91 -2.78 13.74 -0.68
N LEU A 92 -3.02 13.17 0.50
CA LEU A 92 -1.97 12.74 1.42
C LEU A 92 -1.11 11.62 0.83
N GLU A 93 -1.72 10.64 0.16
CA GLU A 93 -1.01 9.59 -0.57
C GLU A 93 -0.06 10.21 -1.61
N ARG A 94 -0.57 11.07 -2.49
CA ARG A 94 0.24 11.74 -3.52
C ARG A 94 1.37 12.57 -2.91
N MET A 95 1.09 13.34 -1.87
CA MET A 95 2.10 14.15 -1.18
C MET A 95 3.22 13.28 -0.60
N LYS A 96 2.88 12.17 0.04
CA LYS A 96 3.87 11.24 0.61
C LYS A 96 4.69 10.52 -0.46
N ILE A 97 4.08 10.09 -1.56
CA ILE A 97 4.80 9.47 -2.69
C ILE A 97 5.77 10.47 -3.32
N LYS A 98 5.29 11.68 -3.63
CA LYS A 98 6.15 12.74 -4.20
C LYS A 98 7.27 13.16 -3.26
N GLY A 99 6.98 13.26 -1.96
CA GLY A 99 7.99 13.57 -0.96
C GLY A 99 9.06 12.48 -0.84
N TYR A 100 8.65 11.21 -0.89
CA TYR A 100 9.58 10.08 -0.88
C TYR A 100 10.45 10.06 -2.15
N GLU A 101 9.84 10.25 -3.32
CA GLU A 101 10.55 10.32 -4.60
C GLU A 101 11.53 11.50 -4.65
N ALA A 102 11.14 12.68 -4.15
CA ALA A 102 12.02 13.83 -4.05
C ALA A 102 13.20 13.61 -3.08
N TRP A 103 12.99 12.85 -2.00
CA TRP A 103 14.03 12.57 -1.01
C TRP A 103 15.00 11.45 -1.45
N LYS A 104 14.49 10.35 -2.00
CA LYS A 104 15.27 9.16 -2.36
C LYS A 104 15.70 9.13 -3.83
N GLY A 105 15.02 9.88 -4.70
CA GLY A 105 15.20 9.85 -6.15
C GLY A 105 14.46 8.71 -6.86
N PHE A 106 13.65 7.93 -6.15
CA PHE A 106 12.89 6.79 -6.70
C PHE A 106 11.59 6.56 -5.93
N LEU A 107 10.62 5.86 -6.55
CA LEU A 107 9.34 5.50 -5.91
C LEU A 107 9.52 4.45 -4.82
N PRO A 108 8.65 4.43 -3.78
CA PRO A 108 8.59 3.29 -2.88
C PRO A 108 8.51 1.98 -3.68
N PRO A 109 9.34 0.97 -3.39
CA PRO A 109 9.51 -0.19 -4.25
C PRO A 109 8.21 -1.00 -4.49
N GLY A 110 7.25 -0.95 -3.58
CA GLY A 110 5.92 -1.56 -3.74
C GLY A 110 4.90 -0.71 -4.52
N ASN A 111 5.21 0.55 -4.87
CA ASN A 111 4.32 1.44 -5.63
C ASN A 111 4.63 1.36 -7.13
N LYS A 112 3.60 1.03 -7.92
CA LYS A 112 3.76 0.80 -9.36
C LYS A 112 3.78 2.07 -10.20
N CYS A 113 3.06 3.10 -9.78
CA CYS A 113 2.82 4.31 -10.57
C CYS A 113 3.40 5.54 -9.89
N HIS A 114 3.97 6.42 -10.72
CA HIS A 114 4.19 7.82 -10.36
C HIS A 114 2.83 8.53 -10.33
N HIS A 115 2.70 9.53 -9.46
CA HIS A 115 1.41 10.13 -9.08
C HIS A 115 1.30 11.63 -9.41
#